data_AF-A0A2W7A4Z6-F1
#
_entry.id   AF-A0A2W7A4Z6-F1
#
_cell.length_a   1.000
_cell.length_b   1.000
_cell.length_c   1.000
_cell.angle_alpha   90.00
_cell.angle_beta   90.00
_cell.angle_gamma   90.00
#
_symmetry.space_group_name_H-M   'P 1'
#
loop_
_entity.id
_entity.type
_entity.pdbx_description
1 polymer ?
#
loop_
_entity_poly.entity_id
_entity_poly.type
_entity_poly.pdbx_seq_one_letter_code
_entity_poly.pdbx_strand_id
1 'polypeptide(L)'
;MTNNRLHQIEDHLNLLREQQASLEREALLTTGLPKTQAEQRLRLEIKPKIRDYEQEYWQILAENANQLNIPEPKAEVIVAELVESVGRLEVQQDYSAEMMQVLLELRDKLNQPQAPAAIKVKWALSAIPPFVSLATEGELDIEKFLQTNFPTFRNWSKVLAKKL
;
A
#
# COMPACT_ATOMS: atom_id res chain seq x y z
N MET A 1 -5.67 13.09 -17.68
CA MET A 1 -6.90 12.93 -16.86
C MET A 1 -6.63 12.13 -15.58
N THR A 2 -5.64 11.24 -15.57
CA THR A 2 -5.15 10.45 -14.42
C THR A 2 -4.65 11.27 -13.23
N ASN A 3 -3.87 12.34 -13.46
CA ASN A 3 -3.40 13.25 -12.39
C ASN A 3 -4.53 13.74 -11.46
N ASN A 4 -5.62 14.23 -12.07
CA ASN A 4 -6.77 14.75 -11.32
C ASN A 4 -7.45 13.65 -10.50
N ARG A 5 -7.49 12.41 -11.02
CA ARG A 5 -8.08 11.29 -10.27
C ARG A 5 -7.21 10.85 -9.10
N LEU A 6 -5.89 10.74 -9.28
CA LEU A 6 -4.98 10.41 -8.17
C LEU A 6 -5.04 11.45 -7.05
N HIS A 7 -5.07 12.73 -7.38
CA HIS A 7 -5.26 13.78 -6.38
C HIS A 7 -6.60 13.69 -5.66
N GLN A 8 -7.70 13.45 -6.37
CA GLN A 8 -9.01 13.23 -5.74
C GLN A 8 -9.00 12.02 -4.79
N ILE A 9 -8.33 10.93 -5.17
CA ILE A 9 -8.21 9.74 -4.33
C ILE A 9 -7.40 10.07 -3.07
N GLU A 10 -6.27 10.78 -3.20
CA GLU A 10 -5.48 11.22 -2.05
C GLU A 10 -6.28 12.12 -1.10
N ASP A 11 -7.05 13.08 -1.63
CA ASP A 11 -7.92 13.95 -0.84
C ASP A 11 -9.01 13.17 -0.11
N HIS A 12 -9.66 12.22 -0.79
CA HIS A 12 -10.66 11.35 -0.17
C HIS A 12 -10.04 10.45 0.90
N LEU A 13 -8.87 9.88 0.65
CA LEU A 13 -8.14 9.08 1.64
C LEU A 13 -7.81 9.91 2.87
N ASN A 14 -7.30 11.14 2.70
CA ASN A 14 -7.01 12.03 3.82
C ASN A 14 -8.26 12.29 4.68
N LEU A 15 -9.39 12.66 4.04
CA LEU A 15 -10.66 12.88 4.74
C LEU A 15 -11.15 11.63 5.48
N LEU A 16 -11.06 10.46 4.85
CA LEU A 16 -11.49 9.20 5.47
C LEU A 16 -10.59 8.82 6.65
N ARG A 17 -9.28 9.07 6.57
CA ARG A 17 -8.34 8.83 7.66
C ARG A 17 -8.57 9.78 8.84
N GLU A 18 -8.91 11.04 8.59
CA GLU A 18 -9.33 11.98 9.64
C GLU A 18 -10.63 11.52 10.33
N GLN A 19 -11.61 11.05 9.54
CA GLN A 19 -12.85 10.47 10.08
C GLN A 19 -12.58 9.19 10.88
N GLN A 20 -11.69 8.32 10.40
CA GLN A 20 -11.27 7.12 11.11
C GLN A 20 -10.70 7.48 12.49
N ALA A 21 -9.72 8.39 12.54
CA ALA A 21 -9.09 8.80 13.79
C ALA A 21 -10.10 9.42 14.78
N SER A 22 -11.08 10.17 14.27
CA SER A 22 -12.12 10.79 15.08
C SER A 22 -13.06 9.75 15.70
N LEU A 23 -13.51 8.76 14.92
CA LEU A 23 -14.36 7.68 15.40
C LEU A 23 -13.62 6.72 16.34
N GLU A 24 -12.34 6.44 16.08
CA GLU A 24 -11.49 5.66 16.99
C GLU A 24 -11.38 6.36 18.36
N ARG A 25 -11.17 7.67 18.35
CA ARG A 25 -11.16 8.48 19.58
C ARG A 25 -12.52 8.44 20.29
N GLU A 26 -13.62 8.56 19.56
CA GLU A 26 -14.97 8.46 20.13
C GLU A 26 -15.22 7.10 20.78
N ALA A 27 -14.82 6.00 20.13
CA ALA A 27 -14.94 4.65 20.66
C ALA A 27 -14.09 4.42 21.94
N LEU A 28 -12.96 5.13 22.08
CA LEU A 28 -12.12 5.09 23.27
C LEU A 28 -12.67 5.91 24.43
N LEU A 29 -13.32 7.05 24.14
CA LEU A 29 -13.79 8.01 25.15
C LEU A 29 -15.22 7.74 25.63
N THR A 30 -15.98 6.90 24.92
CA THR A 30 -17.39 6.62 25.21
C THR A 30 -17.61 5.16 25.62
N THR A 31 -18.78 4.86 26.17
CA THR A 31 -19.20 3.50 26.57
C THR A 31 -20.63 3.22 26.14
N GLY A 32 -21.02 1.95 26.10
CA GLY A 32 -22.39 1.54 25.72
C GLY A 32 -22.70 1.82 24.25
N LEU A 33 -23.93 2.27 23.97
CA LEU A 33 -24.44 2.45 22.61
C LEU A 33 -23.59 3.39 21.73
N PRO A 34 -23.14 4.57 22.19
CA PRO A 34 -22.26 5.46 21.40
C PRO A 34 -20.97 4.78 20.95
N LYS A 35 -20.30 4.04 21.84
CA LYS A 35 -19.10 3.27 21.49
C LYS A 35 -19.39 2.25 20.38
N THR A 36 -20.47 1.48 20.55
CA THR A 36 -20.87 0.49 19.54
C THR A 36 -21.21 1.12 18.20
N GLN A 37 -21.85 2.29 18.18
CA GLN A 37 -22.14 3.02 16.95
C GLN A 37 -20.85 3.51 16.26
N ALA A 38 -19.90 4.06 17.01
CA ALA A 38 -18.60 4.48 16.47
C ALA A 38 -17.84 3.29 15.85
N GLU A 39 -17.78 2.15 16.55
CA GLU A 39 -17.15 0.92 16.06
C GLU A 39 -17.86 0.36 14.81
N GLN A 40 -19.18 0.41 14.76
CA GLN A 40 -19.96 -0.01 13.59
C GLN A 40 -19.69 0.86 12.37
N ARG A 41 -19.66 2.19 12.53
CA ARG A 41 -19.36 3.12 11.43
C ARG A 41 -17.93 2.94 10.92
N LEU A 42 -16.97 2.76 11.82
CA LEU A 42 -15.60 2.41 11.44
C LEU A 42 -15.56 1.17 10.55
N ARG A 43 -16.23 0.09 10.98
CA ARG A 43 -16.20 -1.20 10.30
C ARG A 43 -16.98 -1.21 8.98
N LEU A 44 -18.16 -0.60 8.95
CA LEU A 44 -19.11 -0.73 7.83
C LEU A 44 -19.00 0.39 6.79
N GLU A 45 -18.52 1.58 7.20
CA GLU A 45 -18.50 2.75 6.32
C GLU A 45 -17.07 3.21 6.01
N ILE A 46 -16.23 3.39 7.02
CA ILE A 46 -14.93 4.04 6.86
C ILE A 46 -13.86 3.08 6.32
N LYS A 47 -13.62 1.96 7.02
CA LYS A 47 -12.61 0.97 6.60
C LYS A 47 -12.83 0.48 5.16
N PRO A 48 -14.05 0.11 4.72
CA PRO A 48 -14.29 -0.34 3.34
C PRO A 48 -13.95 0.74 2.30
N LYS A 49 -14.37 1.99 2.52
CA LYS A 49 -14.07 3.08 1.57
C LYS A 49 -12.58 3.36 1.47
N ILE A 50 -11.84 3.31 2.58
CA ILE A 50 -10.38 3.45 2.56
C ILE A 50 -9.77 2.37 1.67
N ARG A 51 -10.18 1.11 1.85
CA ARG A 51 -9.70 -0.03 1.06
C ARG A 51 -9.97 0.15 -0.43
N ASP A 52 -11.19 0.56 -0.79
CA ASP A 52 -11.57 0.78 -2.19
C ASP A 52 -10.68 1.86 -2.85
N TYR A 53 -10.45 2.98 -2.14
CA TYR A 53 -9.60 4.06 -2.64
C TYR A 53 -8.12 3.68 -2.67
N GLU A 54 -7.61 2.91 -1.70
CA GLU A 54 -6.23 2.41 -1.71
C GLU A 54 -6.02 1.45 -2.88
N GLN A 55 -6.98 0.55 -3.13
CA GLN A 55 -6.95 -0.35 -4.27
C GLN A 55 -6.94 0.43 -5.59
N GLU A 56 -7.84 1.41 -5.75
CA GLU A 56 -7.88 2.26 -6.93
C GLU A 56 -6.58 3.03 -7.13
N TYR A 57 -6.01 3.61 -6.07
CA TYR A 57 -4.73 4.32 -6.11
C TYR A 57 -3.62 3.43 -6.68
N TRP A 58 -3.47 2.23 -6.13
CA TRP A 58 -2.41 1.31 -6.57
C TRP A 58 -2.66 0.74 -7.96
N GLN A 59 -3.91 0.55 -8.34
CA GLN A 59 -4.26 0.13 -9.69
C GLN A 59 -3.89 1.18 -10.74
N ILE A 60 -4.20 2.46 -10.50
CA ILE A 60 -3.79 3.54 -11.41
C ILE A 60 -2.26 3.61 -11.51
N LEU A 61 -1.54 3.46 -10.39
CA LEU A 61 -0.08 3.42 -10.42
C LEU A 61 0.47 2.24 -11.24
N ALA A 62 -0.10 1.05 -11.09
CA ALA A 62 0.31 -0.14 -11.82
C ALA A 62 0.06 0.00 -13.33
N GLU A 63 -1.10 0.52 -13.73
CA GLU A 63 -1.46 0.74 -15.14
C GLU A 63 -0.50 1.71 -15.84
N ASN A 64 -0.03 2.72 -15.11
CA ASN A 64 0.89 3.72 -15.65
C ASN A 64 2.38 3.35 -15.46
N ALA A 65 2.70 2.26 -14.77
CA ALA A 65 4.07 1.85 -14.44
C ALA A 65 4.98 1.72 -15.66
N ASN A 66 4.44 1.21 -16.77
CA ASN A 66 5.20 0.96 -17.99
C ASN A 66 5.70 2.24 -18.67
N GLN A 67 4.95 3.34 -18.56
CA GLN A 67 5.27 4.63 -19.18
C GLN A 67 6.39 5.39 -18.46
N LEU A 68 6.86 4.87 -17.31
CA LEU A 68 7.82 5.55 -16.47
C LEU A 68 9.25 5.31 -16.91
N ASN A 69 10.00 6.40 -16.99
CA ASN A 69 11.45 6.35 -17.03
C ASN A 69 11.99 6.43 -15.59
N ILE A 70 12.52 5.31 -15.08
CA ILE A 70 13.10 5.22 -13.75
C ILE A 70 14.63 5.15 -13.92
N PRO A 71 15.40 6.13 -13.41
CA PRO A 71 16.85 6.06 -13.46
C PRO A 71 17.36 4.81 -12.73
N GLU A 72 18.26 4.06 -13.38
CA GLU A 72 18.75 2.77 -12.87
C GLU A 72 19.34 2.85 -11.45
N PRO A 73 20.18 3.85 -11.09
CA PRO A 73 20.73 3.94 -9.72
C PRO A 73 19.64 4.11 -8.67
N LYS A 74 18.52 4.77 -9.01
CA LYS A 74 17.39 4.92 -8.10
C LYS A 74 16.60 3.62 -7.98
N ALA A 75 16.47 2.90 -9.10
CA ALA A 75 15.77 1.63 -9.10
C ALA A 75 16.53 0.56 -8.31
N GLU A 76 17.86 0.52 -8.39
CA GLU A 76 18.70 -0.41 -7.62
C GLU A 76 18.49 -0.25 -6.10
N VAL A 77 18.44 0.99 -5.61
CA VAL A 77 18.17 1.27 -4.19
C VAL A 77 16.79 0.75 -3.77
N ILE A 78 15.76 0.96 -4.60
CA ILE A 78 14.40 0.49 -4.33
C ILE A 78 14.35 -1.05 -4.32
N VAL A 79 14.99 -1.70 -5.29
CA VAL A 79 15.05 -3.17 -5.37
C VAL A 79 15.75 -3.75 -4.15
N ALA A 80 16.88 -3.17 -3.75
CA ALA A 80 17.63 -3.61 -2.57
C ALA A 80 16.79 -3.53 -1.29
N GLU A 81 16.09 -2.39 -1.06
CA GLU A 81 15.19 -2.24 0.09
C GLU A 81 14.08 -3.30 0.09
N LEU A 82 13.43 -3.51 -1.06
CA LEU A 82 12.32 -4.46 -1.18
C LEU A 82 12.79 -5.89 -0.85
N VAL A 83 13.93 -6.32 -1.41
CA VAL A 83 14.48 -7.66 -1.17
C VAL A 83 14.87 -7.85 0.29
N GLU A 84 15.59 -6.89 0.87
CA GLU A 84 16.01 -6.96 2.27
C GLU A 84 14.80 -6.98 3.22
N SER A 85 13.83 -6.11 2.98
CA SER A 85 12.68 -5.94 3.85
C SER A 85 11.74 -7.15 3.80
N VAL A 86 11.52 -7.74 2.62
CA VAL A 86 10.80 -9.03 2.53
C VAL A 86 11.54 -10.12 3.29
N GLY A 87 12.88 -10.18 3.20
CA GLY A 87 13.68 -11.13 3.97
C GLY A 87 13.49 -10.99 5.49
N ARG A 88 13.34 -9.76 6.00
CA ARG A 88 13.03 -9.53 7.42
C ARG A 88 11.62 -9.97 7.80
N LEU A 89 10.63 -9.70 6.93
CA LEU A 89 9.22 -10.06 7.18
C LEU A 89 9.02 -11.57 7.20
N GLU A 90 9.75 -12.32 6.38
CA GLU A 90 9.73 -13.80 6.37
C GLU A 90 10.14 -14.38 7.74
N VAL A 91 11.08 -13.76 8.43
CA VAL A 91 11.55 -14.20 9.76
C VAL A 91 10.54 -13.90 10.87
N GLN A 92 9.75 -12.83 10.73
CA GLN A 92 8.81 -12.39 11.76
C GLN A 92 7.54 -13.25 11.85
N GLN A 93 7.11 -13.91 10.76
CA GLN A 93 5.91 -14.78 10.71
C GLN A 93 4.59 -14.16 11.19
N ASP A 94 4.51 -12.83 11.29
CA ASP A 94 3.32 -12.11 11.80
C ASP A 94 2.19 -11.93 10.76
N TYR A 95 2.35 -12.47 9.54
CA TYR A 95 1.45 -12.26 8.40
C TYR A 95 0.85 -13.57 7.91
N SER A 96 -0.32 -13.50 7.26
CA SER A 96 -0.97 -14.69 6.69
C SER A 96 -0.08 -15.37 5.63
N ALA A 97 -0.30 -16.66 5.42
CA ALA A 97 0.46 -17.43 4.45
C ALA A 97 0.32 -16.87 3.02
N GLU A 98 -0.87 -16.40 2.66
CA GLU A 98 -1.18 -15.82 1.36
C GLU A 98 -0.48 -14.47 1.16
N MET A 99 -0.48 -13.61 2.19
CA MET A 99 0.26 -12.34 2.15
C MET A 99 1.76 -12.58 2.03
N MET A 100 2.30 -13.53 2.80
CA MET A 100 3.71 -13.87 2.74
C MET A 100 4.08 -14.45 1.38
N GLN A 101 3.22 -15.28 0.78
CA GLN A 101 3.43 -15.83 -0.55
C GLN A 101 3.60 -14.71 -1.59
N VAL A 102 2.73 -13.69 -1.60
CA VAL A 102 2.84 -12.56 -2.54
C VAL A 102 4.15 -11.79 -2.33
N LEU A 103 4.58 -11.58 -1.08
CA LEU A 103 5.84 -10.91 -0.79
C LEU A 103 7.05 -11.73 -1.23
N LEU A 104 7.03 -13.04 -1.05
CA LEU A 104 8.10 -13.95 -1.50
C LEU A 104 8.17 -14.02 -3.02
N GLU A 105 7.02 -14.12 -3.72
CA GLU A 105 6.96 -14.06 -5.19
C GLU A 105 7.54 -12.74 -5.72
N LEU A 106 7.24 -11.63 -5.03
CA LEU A 106 7.84 -10.33 -5.32
C LEU A 106 9.37 -10.39 -5.17
N ARG A 107 9.88 -10.86 -4.02
CA ARG A 107 11.32 -10.99 -3.78
C ARG A 107 12.02 -11.83 -4.84
N ASP A 108 11.44 -12.97 -5.21
CA ASP A 108 12.02 -13.88 -6.19
C ASP A 108 12.08 -13.24 -7.57
N LYS A 109 11.04 -12.50 -7.97
CA LYS A 109 11.04 -11.67 -9.19
C LYS A 109 12.12 -10.58 -9.16
N LEU A 110 12.30 -9.91 -8.01
CA LEU A 110 13.31 -8.86 -7.84
C LEU A 110 14.74 -9.40 -7.87
N ASN A 111 14.95 -10.65 -7.45
CA ASN A 111 16.27 -11.31 -7.45
C ASN A 111 16.69 -11.89 -8.81
N GLN A 112 15.84 -11.83 -9.85
CA GLN A 112 16.18 -12.38 -11.17
C GLN A 112 17.40 -11.65 -11.78
N PRO A 113 18.50 -12.34 -12.13
CA PRO A 113 19.80 -11.72 -12.42
C PRO A 113 19.90 -10.98 -13.75
N GLN A 114 18.88 -11.03 -14.61
CA GLN A 114 18.95 -10.51 -15.99
C GLN A 114 18.02 -9.34 -16.29
N ALA A 115 17.13 -8.96 -15.36
CA ALA A 115 16.25 -7.81 -15.54
C ALA A 115 16.89 -6.53 -14.98
N PRO A 116 16.86 -5.40 -15.71
CA PRO A 116 17.21 -4.09 -15.14
C PRO A 116 16.39 -3.80 -13.88
N ALA A 117 16.99 -3.12 -12.91
CA ALA A 117 16.35 -2.70 -11.69
C ALA A 117 15.10 -1.85 -11.99
N ALA A 118 15.13 -0.97 -12.99
CA ALA A 118 13.96 -0.20 -13.40
C ALA A 118 12.77 -1.08 -13.80
N ILE A 119 13.02 -2.20 -14.49
CA ILE A 119 11.98 -3.17 -14.85
C ILE A 119 11.46 -3.85 -13.59
N LYS A 120 12.34 -4.31 -12.72
CA LYS A 120 12.00 -4.96 -11.45
C LYS A 120 11.10 -4.10 -10.56
N VAL A 121 11.37 -2.79 -10.47
CA VAL A 121 10.52 -1.84 -9.73
C VAL A 121 9.13 -1.72 -10.36
N LYS A 122 9.00 -1.75 -11.69
CA LYS A 122 7.69 -1.76 -12.37
C LYS A 122 6.90 -3.03 -12.05
N TRP A 123 7.57 -4.19 -12.05
CA TRP A 123 6.96 -5.45 -11.62
C TRP A 123 6.48 -5.36 -10.18
N ALA A 124 7.28 -4.78 -9.28
CA ALA A 124 6.88 -4.57 -7.90
C ALA A 124 5.60 -3.74 -7.79
N LEU A 125 5.52 -2.65 -8.55
CA LEU A 125 4.33 -1.79 -8.57
C LEU A 125 3.08 -2.55 -9.04
N SER A 126 3.20 -3.43 -10.03
CA SER A 126 2.11 -4.27 -10.53
C SER A 126 1.71 -5.39 -9.56
N ALA A 127 2.57 -5.76 -8.61
CA ALA A 127 2.26 -6.77 -7.59
C ALA A 127 1.56 -6.18 -6.35
N ILE A 128 1.54 -4.86 -6.18
CA ILE A 128 0.89 -4.21 -5.03
C ILE A 128 -0.64 -4.35 -5.04
N PRO A 129 -1.39 -4.21 -6.15
CA PRO A 129 -2.85 -4.33 -6.09
C PRO A 129 -3.35 -5.69 -5.56
N PRO A 130 -2.80 -6.85 -5.98
CA PRO A 130 -3.11 -8.13 -5.33
C PRO A 130 -2.79 -8.15 -3.83
N PHE A 131 -1.67 -7.56 -3.40
CA PHE A 131 -1.31 -7.45 -1.99
C PHE A 131 -2.32 -6.59 -1.21
N VAL A 132 -2.78 -5.48 -1.78
CA VAL A 132 -3.79 -4.59 -1.19
C VAL A 132 -5.11 -5.33 -0.94
N SER A 133 -5.54 -6.16 -1.88
CA SER A 133 -6.73 -6.98 -1.72
C SER A 133 -6.60 -8.00 -0.58
N LEU A 134 -5.45 -8.66 -0.45
CA LEU A 134 -5.20 -9.61 0.66
C LEU A 134 -5.06 -8.90 2.01
N ALA A 135 -4.36 -7.77 2.04
CA ALA A 135 -4.20 -6.93 3.22
C ALA A 135 -5.56 -6.43 3.75
N THR A 136 -6.49 -6.16 2.85
CA THR A 136 -7.87 -5.78 3.16
C THR A 136 -8.62 -6.87 3.94
N GLU A 137 -8.45 -8.15 3.57
CA GLU A 137 -9.05 -9.28 4.28
C GLU A 137 -8.45 -9.43 5.69
N GLY A 138 -7.15 -9.17 5.85
CA GLY A 138 -6.45 -9.21 7.14
C GLY A 138 -6.60 -7.96 8.02
N GLU A 139 -7.43 -6.99 7.62
CA GLU A 139 -7.53 -5.65 8.25
C GLU A 139 -6.19 -4.90 8.41
N LEU A 140 -5.22 -5.15 7.53
CA LEU A 140 -3.93 -4.49 7.55
C LEU A 140 -4.04 -3.05 7.02
N ASP A 141 -3.45 -2.10 7.74
CA ASP A 141 -3.29 -0.74 7.24
C ASP A 141 -2.14 -0.68 6.24
N ILE A 142 -2.47 -0.63 4.95
CA ILE A 142 -1.53 -0.74 3.83
C ILE A 142 -0.58 0.45 3.79
N GLU A 143 -1.10 1.67 3.99
CA GLU A 143 -0.26 2.87 4.02
C GLU A 143 0.78 2.76 5.13
N LYS A 144 0.36 2.38 6.34
CA LYS A 144 1.27 2.23 7.47
C LYS A 144 2.26 1.08 7.27
N PHE A 145 1.80 -0.04 6.72
CA PHE A 145 2.62 -1.20 6.42
C PHE A 145 3.73 -0.84 5.42
N LEU A 146 3.38 -0.21 4.29
CA LEU A 146 4.35 0.20 3.28
C LEU A 146 5.31 1.28 3.79
N GLN A 147 4.81 2.23 4.59
CA GLN A 147 5.67 3.25 5.19
C GLN A 147 6.67 2.67 6.19
N THR A 148 6.29 1.61 6.92
CA THR A 148 7.14 0.98 7.93
C THR A 148 8.15 0.03 7.30
N ASN A 149 7.70 -0.80 6.36
CA ASN A 149 8.51 -1.89 5.81
C ASN A 149 9.20 -1.54 4.50
N PHE A 150 8.67 -0.59 3.73
CA PHE A 150 9.17 -0.22 2.40
C PHE A 150 9.20 1.31 2.19
N PRO A 151 9.86 2.08 3.08
CA PRO A 151 9.77 3.54 3.09
C PRO A 151 10.29 4.19 1.80
N THR A 152 11.36 3.67 1.19
CA THR A 152 11.94 4.20 -0.04
C THR A 152 11.01 3.95 -1.23
N PHE A 153 10.50 2.72 -1.34
CA PHE A 153 9.49 2.38 -2.34
C PHE A 153 8.23 3.23 -2.20
N ARG A 154 7.72 3.42 -0.97
CA ARG A 154 6.53 4.23 -0.72
C ARG A 154 6.73 5.70 -1.07
N ASN A 155 7.85 6.29 -0.65
CA ASN A 155 8.16 7.67 -0.98
C ASN A 155 8.33 7.87 -2.50
N TRP A 156 8.98 6.91 -3.16
CA TRP A 156 9.08 6.91 -4.61
C TRP A 156 7.70 6.84 -5.29
N SER A 157 6.79 5.98 -4.80
CA SER A 157 5.44 5.85 -5.37
C SER A 157 4.58 7.12 -5.18
N LYS A 158 4.77 7.88 -4.09
CA LYS A 158 4.15 9.22 -3.92
C LYS A 158 4.67 10.23 -4.93
N VAL A 159 5.99 10.27 -5.13
CA VAL A 159 6.61 11.17 -6.13
C VAL A 159 6.14 10.80 -7.54
N LEU A 160 5.93 9.51 -7.79
CA LEU A 160 5.36 9.02 -9.02
C LEU A 160 3.91 9.48 -9.22
N ALA A 161 3.04 9.32 -8.23
CA ALA A 161 1.63 9.71 -8.33
C ALA A 161 1.45 11.17 -8.76
N LYS A 162 2.32 12.07 -8.26
CA LYS A 162 2.31 13.51 -8.60
C LYS A 162 2.70 13.82 -10.05
N LYS A 163 3.32 12.87 -10.76
CA LYS A 163 3.81 13.05 -12.14
C LYS A 163 2.87 12.48 -13.21
N LEU A 164 1.94 11.60 -12.82
CA LEU A 164 0.89 11.01 -13.67
C LEU A 164 -0.33 11.93 -13.76
#